data_AF-A0A821LB52-F1
#
_entry.id   AF-A0A821LB52-F1
#
_cell.length_a   1.000
_cell.length_b   1.000
_cell.length_c   1.000
_cell.angle_alpha   90.00
_cell.angle_beta   90.00
_cell.angle_gamma   90.00
#
_symmetry.space_group_name_H-M   'P 1'
#
loop_
_entity.id
_entity.type
_entity.pdbx_description
1 polymer ?
#
loop_
_entity_poly.entity_id
_entity_poly.type
_entity_poly.pdbx_seq_one_letter_code
_entity_poly.pdbx_strand_id
1 'polypeptide(L)' 'MHAVIQYRLRNDPHGRHIYPYLIDLGSSHGTYLNRRRIDPDRYYKLEENDVLQFGESSKEFLLDSDSS' A
#
# COMPACT_ATOMS: atom_id res chain seq x y z
N MET A 1 -9.32 -11.28 -4.91
CA MET A 1 -9.38 -9.93 -4.32
C MET A 1 -8.91 -10.05 -2.89
N HIS A 2 -7.63 -9.86 -2.65
CA HIS A 2 -7.14 -9.83 -1.28
C HIS A 2 -5.83 -9.05 -1.25
N ALA A 3 -5.90 -7.81 -0.82
CA ALA A 3 -4.75 -6.96 -0.53
C ALA A 3 -5.02 -6.27 0.80
N VAL A 4 -3.98 -6.05 1.58
CA VAL A 4 -4.10 -5.58 2.96
C VAL A 4 -3.15 -4.41 3.16
N ILE A 5 -3.65 -3.39 3.86
CA ILE A 5 -2.83 -2.33 4.43
C ILE A 5 -2.53 -2.72 5.88
N GLN A 6 -1.26 -2.86 6.22
CA GLN A 6 -0.80 -3.18 7.55
C GLN A 6 0.07 -2.04 8.11
N TYR A 7 -0.33 -1.50 9.25
CA TYR A 7 0.48 -0.53 9.99
C TYR A 7 1.54 -1.27 10.80
N ARG A 8 2.81 -0.88 10.64
CA ARG A 8 3.95 -1.52 11.29
C ARG A 8 4.81 -0.51 12.01
N LEU A 9 5.14 -0.81 13.27
CA LEU A 9 6.16 -0.07 14.02
C LEU A 9 7.54 -0.41 13.47
N ARG A 10 8.33 0.62 13.12
CA ARG A 10 9.72 0.49 12.67
C ARG A 10 10.61 1.46 13.42
N ASN A 11 11.86 1.07 13.60
CA ASN A 11 12.92 1.96 14.06
C ASN A 11 13.58 2.58 12.82
N ASP A 12 13.66 3.90 12.76
CA ASP A 12 14.45 4.65 11.78
C ASP A 12 15.47 5.55 12.53
N PRO A 13 16.35 6.28 11.83
CA PRO A 13 17.31 7.19 12.46
C PRO A 13 16.68 8.31 13.30
N HIS A 14 15.40 8.61 13.12
CA HIS A 14 14.64 9.65 13.82
C HIS A 14 13.77 9.10 14.96
N GLY A 15 13.76 7.78 15.18
CA GLY A 15 13.07 7.14 16.30
C GLY A 15 12.17 5.98 15.89
N ARG A 16 11.09 5.81 16.65
CA ARG A 16 10.08 4.76 16.43
C ARG A 16 8.85 5.36 15.77
N HIS A 17 8.55 4.90 14.57
CA HIS A 17 7.43 5.41 13.77
C HIS A 17 6.56 4.27 13.26
N ILE A 18 5.28 4.56 13.05
CA ILE A 18 4.32 3.63 12.46
C ILE A 18 4.22 3.97 10.98
N TYR A 19 4.44 2.99 10.10
CA TYR A 19 4.29 3.17 8.66
C TYR A 19 3.24 2.20 8.09
N PRO A 20 2.40 2.66 7.16
CA PRO A 20 1.52 1.79 6.39
C PRO A 20 2.31 0.98 5.36
N TYR A 21 1.97 -0.29 5.21
CA TYR A 21 2.50 -1.16 4.17
C TYR A 21 1.37 -1.86 3.43
N LEU A 22 1.48 -1.90 2.11
CA LEU A 22 0.62 -2.68 1.23
C LEU A 22 1.23 -4.06 0.98
N ILE A 23 0.38 -5.09 0.98
CA ILE A 23 0.71 -6.44 0.53
C ILE A 23 -0.47 -7.00 -0.29
N ASP A 24 -0.15 -7.59 -1.44
CA ASP A 24 -1.10 -8.40 -2.20
C ASP A 24 -0.98 -9.87 -1.76
N LEU A 25 -2.10 -10.50 -1.41
CA LEU A 25 -2.14 -11.86 -0.85
C LEU A 25 -2.48 -12.89 -1.94
N GLY A 26 -1.78 -12.81 -3.07
CA GLY A 26 -1.96 -13.71 -4.21
C GLY A 26 -3.26 -13.46 -4.97
N SER A 27 -3.60 -12.20 -5.23
CA SER A 27 -4.86 -11.87 -5.90
C SER A 27 -4.82 -12.20 -7.40
N SER A 28 -5.92 -12.75 -7.93
CA SER A 28 -5.99 -13.20 -9.34
C SER A 28 -5.73 -12.08 -10.36
N HIS A 29 -6.20 -10.87 -10.08
CA HIS A 29 -6.08 -9.71 -10.97
C HIS A 29 -4.95 -8.74 -10.55
N GLY A 30 -4.22 -9.07 -9.48
CA GLY A 30 -3.15 -8.24 -8.93
C GLY A 30 -3.64 -7.01 -8.16
N THR A 31 -2.68 -6.35 -7.54
CA THR A 31 -2.81 -5.03 -6.93
C THR A 31 -1.79 -4.10 -7.58
N TYR A 32 -2.14 -2.82 -7.69
CA TYR A 32 -1.33 -1.82 -8.35
C TYR A 32 -1.07 -0.66 -7.39
N LEU A 33 0.18 -0.22 -7.35
CA LEU A 33 0.67 0.95 -6.63
C LEU A 33 1.24 1.92 -7.67
N ASN A 34 0.72 3.15 -7.71
CA ASN A 34 1.08 4.15 -8.71
C ASN A 34 1.02 3.62 -10.14
N ARG A 35 -0.08 2.91 -10.45
CA ARG A 35 -0.36 2.26 -11.75
C ARG A 35 0.66 1.18 -12.16
N ARG A 36 1.47 0.69 -11.23
CA ARG A 36 2.40 -0.43 -11.43
C ARG A 36 1.95 -1.62 -10.62
N ARG A 37 1.84 -2.79 -11.26
CA ARG A 37 1.52 -4.04 -10.56
C ARG A 37 2.62 -4.35 -9.56
N ILE A 38 2.25 -4.65 -8.32
CA ILE A 38 3.19 -5.06 -7.28
C ILE A 38 3.31 -6.58 -7.21
N ASP A 39 4.42 -7.07 -6.68
CA ASP A 39 4.64 -8.49 -6.45
C ASP A 39 3.73 -8.99 -5.30
N PRO A 40 3.08 -10.16 -5.44
CA PRO A 40 2.36 -10.78 -4.33
C PRO A 40 3.32 -11.20 -3.21
N ASP A 41 2.79 -11.32 -1.99
CA ASP A 41 3.50 -11.76 -0.79
C ASP A 41 4.71 -10.90 -0.39
N ARG A 42 4.78 -9.67 -0.93
CA ARG A 42 5.82 -8.69 -0.66
C ARG A 42 5.22 -7.41 -0.06
N TYR A 43 5.88 -6.89 0.98
CA TYR A 43 5.48 -5.64 1.61
C TYR A 43 6.07 -4.44 0.87
N TYR A 44 5.21 -3.51 0.49
CA TYR A 44 5.56 -2.21 -0.07
C TYR A 44 5.19 -1.13 0.95
N LYS A 45 6.16 -0.33 1.39
CA LYS A 45 5.85 0.83 2.24
C LYS A 45 5.03 1.81 1.40
N LEU A 46 3.93 2.30 1.95
CA LEU A 46 3.14 3.35 1.32
C LEU A 46 3.65 4.72 1.78
N GLU A 47 3.66 5.66 0.86
CA GLU A 47 3.98 7.07 1.09
C GLU A 47 2.76 7.94 0.80
N GLU A 48 2.79 9.17 1.30
CA GLU A 48 1.75 10.16 1.02
C GLU A 48 1.57 10.37 -0.50
N ASN A 49 0.32 10.49 -0.93
CA ASN A 49 -0.12 10.63 -2.33
C ASN A 49 0.03 9.37 -3.20
N ASP A 50 0.35 8.21 -2.62
CA ASP A 50 0.34 6.95 -3.37
C ASP A 50 -1.08 6.62 -3.88
N VAL A 51 -1.17 6.18 -5.14
CA VAL A 51 -2.42 5.76 -5.76
C VAL A 51 -2.52 4.24 -5.81
N LEU A 52 -3.57 3.68 -5.19
CA LEU A 52 -3.86 2.25 -5.14
C LEU A 52 -4.97 1.87 -6.11
N GLN A 53 -4.82 0.72 -6.75
CA GLN A 53 -5.86 0.09 -7.56
C GLN A 53 -5.87 -1.42 -7.32
N PHE A 54 -7.05 -2.01 -7.18
CA PHE A 54 -7.23 -3.43 -6.87
C PHE A 54 -7.88 -4.16 -8.05
N GLY A 55 -7.17 -5.13 -8.62
CA GLY A 55 -7.58 -5.84 -9.82
C GLY A 55 -7.81 -4.90 -11.01
N GLU A 56 -8.76 -5.27 -11.87
CA GLU A 56 -9.16 -4.50 -13.06
C GLU A 56 -10.20 -3.40 -12.74
N SER A 57 -10.35 -3.01 -11.47
CA SER A 57 -11.29 -1.94 -11.09
C SER A 57 -10.87 -0.61 -11.72
N SER A 58 -11.84 0.17 -12.20
CA SER A 58 -11.60 1.57 -12.60
C SER A 58 -11.42 2.53 -11.42
N LYS A 59 -11.59 2.05 -10.18
CA LYS A 59 -11.44 2.86 -8.98
C LYS A 59 -9.96 3.00 -8.61
N GLU A 60 -9.53 4.25 -8.51
CA GLU A 60 -8.24 4.64 -7.93
C GLU A 60 -8.49 5.18 -6.51
N PHE A 61 -7.64 4.80 -5.55
CA PHE A 61 -7.68 5.27 -4.17
C PHE A 61 -6.40 6.07 -3.88
N LEU A 62 -6.53 7.33 -3.47
CA LEU A 62 -5.39 8.16 -3.06
C LEU A 62 -5.12 7.95 -1.57
N LEU A 63 -3.87 7.64 -1.21
CA LEU A 63 -3.43 7.67 0.17
C LEU A 63 -3.11 9.11 0.57
N ASP A 64 -3.90 9.64 1.50
CA ASP A 64 -3.72 10.97 2.05
C ASP A 64 -3.35 10.87 3.53
N SER A 65 -2.39 11.69 3.98
CA SER A 65 -2.03 11.83 5.39
C SER A 65 -2.69 13.06 6.03
N ASP A 66 -3.88 13.41 5.54
CA ASP A 66 -4.61 14.60 5.94
C ASP A 66 -4.59 14.79 7.47
N SER A 67 -4.12 15.97 7.86
CA SER A 67 -3.90 16.41 9.22
C SER A 67 -4.92 17.47 9.66
N SER A 68 -6.02 17.60 8.91
CA SER A 68 -7.11 18.56 9.15
C SER A 68 -7.94 18.26 10.40
#